data_AF-A0A7W0SI23-F1
#
_entry.id   AF-A0A7W0SI23-F1
#
_cell.length_a   1.000
_cell.length_b   1.000
_cell.length_c   1.000
_cell.angle_alpha   90.00
_cell.angle_beta   90.00
_cell.angle_gamma   90.00
#
_symmetry.space_group_name_H-M   'P 1'
#
loop_
_entity.id
_entity.type
_entity.pdbx_description
1 polymer ?
#
loop_
_entity_poly.entity_id
_entity_poly.type
_entity_poly.pdbx_seq_one_letter_code
_entity_poly.pdbx_strand_id
1 'polypeptide(L)'
;ADTDGDVRAFLELAKLLDDKLGCVLFQCPPSLHYDRALIEAFVGYLPPGGRFAMEFRHPSWVEAKDLLLSQGVAWCVAETDEKDPGPDDLSWEPIGYLRLRKSEYSDGELRAWADRIAPALASGADVFCYFKHEEEGAGPKMAKRLRETLDDRVTGAASA
;
A
#
# COMPACT_ATOMS: atom_id res chain seq x y z
N ALA A 1 -6.37 26.48 6.05
CA ALA A 1 -5.96 26.19 4.67
C ALA A 1 -7.05 25.35 4.05
N ASP A 2 -7.44 25.65 2.81
CA ASP A 2 -8.43 24.86 2.09
C ASP A 2 -7.74 23.62 1.53
N THR A 3 -7.77 22.53 2.31
CA THR A 3 -7.05 21.28 2.00
C THR A 3 -7.48 20.68 0.66
N ASP A 4 -8.72 20.93 0.21
CA ASP A 4 -9.20 20.49 -1.11
C ASP A 4 -8.40 21.15 -2.25
N GLY A 5 -8.21 22.47 -2.18
CA GLY A 5 -7.42 23.21 -3.17
C GLY A 5 -5.97 22.73 -3.27
N ASP A 6 -5.32 22.48 -2.13
CA ASP A 6 -3.93 22.01 -2.08
C ASP A 6 -3.79 20.59 -2.67
N VAL A 7 -4.72 19.68 -2.35
CA VAL A 7 -4.73 18.30 -2.88
C VAL A 7 -4.96 18.31 -4.39
N ARG A 8 -5.92 19.10 -4.89
CA ARG A 8 -6.16 19.21 -6.33
C ARG A 8 -4.93 19.72 -7.07
N ALA A 9 -4.30 20.79 -6.58
CA ALA A 9 -3.11 21.35 -7.19
C ALA A 9 -1.96 20.33 -7.25
N PHE A 10 -1.75 19.58 -6.16
CA PHE A 10 -0.77 18.50 -6.14
C PHE A 10 -1.08 17.41 -7.17
N LEU A 11 -2.34 16.96 -7.25
CA LEU A 11 -2.73 15.89 -8.17
C LEU A 11 -2.63 16.31 -9.64
N GLU A 12 -2.94 17.56 -9.97
CA GLU A 12 -2.73 18.09 -11.33
C GLU A 12 -1.25 18.08 -11.74
N LEU A 13 -0.35 18.40 -10.81
CA LEU A 13 1.09 18.30 -11.08
C LEU A 13 1.55 16.85 -11.16
N ALA A 14 1.06 15.97 -10.28
CA ALA A 14 1.42 14.56 -10.27
C ALA A 14 1.00 13.85 -11.56
N LYS A 15 -0.12 14.22 -12.17
CA LYS A 15 -0.57 13.70 -13.48
C LYS A 15 0.45 13.91 -14.60
N LEU A 16 1.33 14.90 -14.50
CA LEU A 16 2.41 15.12 -15.49
C LEU A 16 3.45 13.99 -15.51
N LEU A 17 3.46 13.10 -14.51
CA LEU A 17 4.27 11.88 -14.53
C LEU A 17 3.70 10.80 -15.47
N ASP A 18 2.42 10.93 -15.87
CA ASP A 18 1.73 10.06 -16.83
C ASP A 18 1.92 8.57 -16.50
N ASP A 19 2.38 7.74 -17.44
CA ASP A 19 2.66 6.31 -17.23
C ASP A 19 3.63 6.00 -16.08
N LYS A 20 4.39 6.99 -15.58
CA LYS A 20 5.29 6.82 -14.42
C LYS A 20 4.58 7.04 -13.09
N LEU A 21 3.35 7.56 -13.08
CA LEU A 21 2.57 7.73 -11.87
C LEU A 21 1.95 6.38 -11.46
N GLY A 22 2.59 5.71 -10.49
CA GLY A 22 2.12 4.43 -9.97
C GLY A 22 0.86 4.56 -9.09
N CYS A 23 1.03 5.10 -7.89
CA CYS A 23 -0.03 5.30 -6.91
C CYS A 23 0.34 6.46 -5.98
N VAL A 24 -0.62 7.31 -5.63
CA VAL A 24 -0.41 8.39 -4.66
C VAL A 24 -0.77 7.88 -3.26
N LEU A 25 0.13 8.06 -2.31
CA LEU A 25 -0.09 7.70 -0.90
C LEU A 25 -0.39 8.94 -0.07
N PHE A 26 -1.52 8.93 0.64
CA PHE A 26 -1.82 9.88 1.71
C PHE A 26 -1.54 9.23 3.06
N GLN A 27 -0.56 9.75 3.80
CA GLN A 27 -0.23 9.25 5.13
C GLN A 27 -0.77 10.20 6.20
N CYS A 28 -1.57 9.66 7.11
CA CYS A 28 -2.12 10.40 8.24
C CYS A 28 -1.20 10.32 9.48
N PRO A 29 -1.14 11.40 10.29
CA PRO A 29 -0.39 11.40 11.54
C PRO A 29 -1.07 10.51 12.60
N PRO A 30 -0.34 10.01 13.60
CA PRO A 30 -0.90 9.15 14.65
C PRO A 30 -1.86 9.88 15.60
N SER A 31 -1.85 11.21 15.62
CA SER A 31 -2.78 12.02 16.44
C SER A 31 -4.17 12.16 15.82
N LEU A 32 -4.31 11.89 14.52
CA LEU A 32 -5.59 12.00 13.82
C LEU A 32 -6.45 10.79 14.16
N HIS A 33 -7.56 11.00 14.86
CA HIS A 33 -8.52 9.96 15.17
C HIS A 33 -9.54 9.82 14.03
N TYR A 34 -10.10 8.61 13.88
CA TYR A 34 -11.19 8.35 12.93
C TYR A 34 -12.31 9.38 13.08
N ASP A 35 -12.63 9.99 11.96
CA ASP A 35 -13.78 10.86 11.77
C ASP A 35 -14.37 10.50 10.41
N ARG A 36 -15.59 9.96 10.44
CA ARG A 36 -16.29 9.48 9.25
C ARG A 36 -16.55 10.60 8.25
N ALA A 37 -17.01 11.76 8.72
CA ALA A 37 -17.35 12.88 7.84
C ALA A 37 -16.09 13.44 7.16
N LEU A 38 -14.98 13.48 7.90
CA LEU A 38 -13.68 13.89 7.36
C LEU A 38 -13.24 12.99 6.20
N ILE A 39 -13.29 11.67 6.38
CA ILE A 39 -12.80 10.74 5.36
C ILE A 39 -13.74 10.64 4.15
N GLU A 40 -15.05 10.68 4.37
CA GLU A 40 -16.03 10.73 3.28
C GLU A 40 -15.84 12.00 2.43
N ALA A 41 -15.62 13.16 3.07
CA ALA A 41 -15.33 14.39 2.35
C ALA A 41 -14.00 14.31 1.58
N PHE A 42 -12.93 13.83 2.22
CA PHE A 42 -11.61 13.74 1.60
C PHE A 42 -11.60 12.84 0.36
N VAL A 43 -12.17 11.64 0.48
CA VAL A 43 -12.25 10.67 -0.62
C VAL A 43 -13.15 11.21 -1.74
N GLY A 44 -14.21 11.95 -1.40
CA GLY A 44 -15.07 12.61 -2.38
C GLY A 44 -14.38 13.68 -3.25
N TYR A 45 -13.23 14.20 -2.83
CA TYR A 45 -12.43 15.14 -3.63
C TYR A 45 -11.44 14.46 -4.58
N LEU A 46 -11.19 13.16 -4.40
CA LEU A 46 -10.22 12.45 -5.22
C LEU A 46 -10.78 12.28 -6.65
N PRO A 47 -9.99 12.63 -7.69
CA PRO A 47 -10.46 12.52 -9.06
C PRO A 47 -10.65 11.05 -9.44
N PRO A 48 -11.70 10.73 -10.23
CA PRO A 48 -11.93 9.37 -10.69
C PRO A 48 -10.78 8.87 -11.57
N GLY A 49 -10.52 7.56 -11.52
CA GLY A 49 -9.47 6.91 -12.32
C GLY A 49 -8.05 7.07 -11.76
N GLY A 50 -7.85 7.84 -10.69
CA GLY A 50 -6.57 7.88 -9.98
C GLY A 50 -6.34 6.63 -9.12
N ARG A 51 -5.07 6.24 -8.97
CA ARG A 51 -4.65 5.17 -8.06
C ARG A 51 -4.21 5.78 -6.73
N PHE A 52 -4.98 5.54 -5.68
CA PHE A 52 -4.77 6.13 -4.37
C PHE A 52 -4.63 5.07 -3.29
N ALA A 53 -3.81 5.36 -2.28
CA ALA A 53 -3.71 4.58 -1.05
C ALA A 53 -3.70 5.50 0.16
N MET A 54 -4.23 5.02 1.29
CA MET A 54 -4.18 5.74 2.56
C MET A 54 -3.54 4.91 3.67
N GLU A 55 -2.61 5.52 4.40
CA GLU A 55 -1.96 4.95 5.59
C GLU A 55 -2.43 5.67 6.85
N PHE A 56 -3.04 4.93 7.77
CA PHE A 56 -3.42 5.45 9.08
C PHE A 56 -2.56 4.84 10.18
N ARG A 57 -2.17 5.69 11.14
CA ARG A 57 -1.32 5.29 12.27
C ARG A 57 -2.08 5.17 13.59
N HIS A 58 -3.31 5.70 13.64
CA HIS A 58 -4.16 5.58 14.81
C HIS A 58 -5.11 4.37 14.66
N PRO A 59 -5.23 3.46 15.66
CA PRO A 59 -5.99 2.22 15.54
C PRO A 59 -7.48 2.40 15.21
N SER A 60 -8.08 3.52 15.62
CA SER A 60 -9.51 3.78 15.35
C SER A 60 -9.85 3.88 13.86
N TRP A 61 -8.86 4.06 12.98
CA TRP A 61 -9.07 4.13 11.52
C TRP A 61 -9.37 2.79 10.85
N VAL A 62 -9.31 1.66 11.57
CA VAL A 62 -9.77 0.37 11.03
C VAL A 62 -11.22 0.47 10.52
N GLU A 63 -12.04 1.31 11.15
CA GLU A 63 -13.43 1.61 10.77
C GLU A 63 -13.57 2.20 9.35
N ALA A 64 -12.51 2.81 8.79
CA ALA A 64 -12.53 3.41 7.46
C ALA A 64 -12.23 2.41 6.33
N LYS A 65 -11.77 1.19 6.65
CA LYS A 65 -11.27 0.23 5.64
C LYS A 65 -12.32 -0.04 4.56
N ASP A 66 -13.53 -0.45 4.94
CA ASP A 66 -14.59 -0.78 3.98
C ASP A 66 -15.02 0.44 3.13
N LEU A 67 -15.09 1.62 3.75
CA LEU A 67 -15.39 2.86 3.04
C LEU A 67 -14.35 3.12 1.94
N LEU A 68 -13.06 3.05 2.27
CA LEU A 68 -11.99 3.31 1.31
C LEU A 68 -12.04 2.33 0.14
N LEU A 69 -12.19 1.03 0.44
CA LEU A 69 -12.27 0.00 -0.59
C LEU A 69 -13.49 0.22 -1.51
N SER A 70 -14.65 0.58 -0.94
CA SER A 70 -15.86 0.89 -1.72
C SER A 70 -15.71 2.10 -2.65
N GLN A 71 -14.80 3.02 -2.33
CA GLN A 71 -14.52 4.22 -3.10
C GLN A 71 -13.31 4.05 -4.04
N GLY A 72 -12.74 2.85 -4.14
CA GLY A 72 -11.57 2.61 -5.00
C GLY A 72 -10.28 3.22 -4.45
N VAL A 73 -10.18 3.42 -3.12
CA VAL A 73 -8.96 3.83 -2.43
C VAL A 73 -8.35 2.64 -1.70
N ALA A 74 -7.08 2.34 -1.95
CA ALA A 74 -6.38 1.22 -1.35
C ALA A 74 -6.08 1.43 0.13
N TRP A 75 -6.22 0.36 0.91
CA TRP A 75 -5.77 0.30 2.29
C TRP A 75 -4.25 0.04 2.33
N CYS A 76 -3.47 0.99 2.86
CA CYS A 76 -2.04 0.78 3.04
C CYS A 76 -1.77 -0.10 4.27
N VAL A 77 -1.20 -1.27 4.03
CA VAL A 77 -0.69 -2.14 5.09
C VAL A 77 0.74 -1.75 5.42
N ALA A 78 0.99 -1.34 6.66
CA ALA A 78 2.34 -1.04 7.14
C ALA A 78 2.77 -2.08 8.18
N GLU A 79 3.90 -2.74 7.92
CA GLU A 79 4.60 -3.63 8.84
C GLU A 79 5.77 -2.88 9.49
N THR A 80 5.99 -3.10 10.78
CA THR A 80 7.17 -2.64 11.54
C THR A 80 7.71 -3.78 12.41
N ASP A 81 8.83 -3.55 13.09
CA ASP A 81 9.38 -4.54 14.04
C ASP A 81 8.38 -4.85 15.18
N GLU A 82 7.52 -3.90 15.55
CA GLU A 82 6.49 -4.04 16.58
C GLU A 82 5.12 -4.46 16.04
N LYS A 83 4.92 -4.42 14.72
CA LYS A 83 3.62 -4.70 14.09
C LYS A 83 3.78 -5.60 12.87
N ASP A 84 3.35 -6.84 13.02
CA ASP A 84 3.28 -7.83 11.94
C ASP A 84 1.81 -7.99 11.47
N PRO A 85 1.44 -7.54 10.26
CA PRO A 85 0.07 -7.64 9.74
C PRO A 85 -0.36 -9.10 9.53
N GLY A 86 -1.55 -9.44 10.04
CA GLY A 86 -2.21 -10.71 9.79
C GLY A 86 -2.98 -10.72 8.45
N PRO A 87 -3.53 -11.89 8.05
CA PRO A 87 -4.32 -12.00 6.82
C PRO A 87 -5.49 -11.01 6.72
N ASP A 88 -6.19 -10.75 7.84
CA ASP A 88 -7.36 -9.87 7.89
C ASP A 88 -6.99 -8.38 7.75
N ASP A 89 -5.72 -8.02 8.01
CA ASP A 89 -5.22 -6.67 7.80
C ASP A 89 -5.04 -6.36 6.31
N LEU A 90 -4.82 -7.38 5.48
CA LEU A 90 -4.48 -7.24 4.07
C LEU A 90 -5.68 -6.79 3.23
N SER A 91 -5.37 -6.11 2.12
CA SER A 91 -6.29 -5.84 1.03
C SER A 91 -5.49 -5.81 -0.26
N TRP A 92 -6.03 -6.45 -1.29
CA TRP A 92 -5.41 -6.54 -2.62
C TRP A 92 -6.19 -5.79 -3.69
N GLU A 93 -7.45 -5.46 -3.39
CA GLU A 93 -8.31 -4.62 -4.19
C GLU A 93 -8.56 -3.29 -3.47
N PRO A 94 -8.72 -2.17 -4.18
CA PRO A 94 -8.53 -2.02 -5.63
C PRO A 94 -7.07 -2.21 -6.08
N ILE A 95 -6.12 -2.08 -5.15
CA ILE A 95 -4.67 -2.25 -5.34
C ILE A 95 -4.10 -2.78 -4.02
N GLY A 96 -3.15 -3.71 -4.08
CA GLY A 96 -2.35 -4.08 -2.90
C GLY A 96 -1.31 -3.02 -2.61
N TYR A 97 -1.37 -2.36 -1.44
CA TYR A 97 -0.38 -1.34 -1.07
C TYR A 97 0.33 -1.73 0.24
N LEU A 98 1.59 -2.14 0.14
CA LEU A 98 2.39 -2.64 1.26
C LEU A 98 3.57 -1.71 1.55
N ARG A 99 3.81 -1.47 2.85
CA ARG A 99 5.00 -0.78 3.35
C ARG A 99 5.67 -1.67 4.39
N LEU A 100 6.67 -2.39 3.96
CA LEU A 100 7.44 -3.34 4.74
C LEU A 100 8.63 -2.60 5.39
N ARG A 101 8.69 -2.55 6.72
CA ARG A 101 9.66 -1.71 7.45
C ARG A 101 10.39 -2.39 8.61
N LYS A 102 10.35 -3.72 8.72
CA LYS A 102 11.15 -4.43 9.72
C LYS A 102 12.64 -4.20 9.47
N SER A 103 13.44 -3.99 10.52
CA SER A 103 14.87 -3.67 10.36
C SER A 103 15.62 -4.74 9.55
N GLU A 104 15.22 -6.00 9.69
CA GLU A 104 15.77 -7.14 8.94
C GLU A 104 14.65 -8.07 8.46
N TYR A 105 14.95 -8.84 7.39
CA TYR A 105 14.08 -9.89 6.89
C TYR A 105 14.86 -11.19 6.68
N SER A 106 14.41 -12.24 7.35
CA SER A 106 14.83 -13.61 7.06
C SER A 106 14.28 -14.09 5.70
N ASP A 107 14.91 -15.12 5.12
CA ASP A 107 14.38 -15.77 3.91
C ASP A 107 12.96 -16.32 4.13
N GLY A 108 12.66 -16.80 5.35
CA GLY A 108 11.34 -17.29 5.71
C GLY A 108 10.27 -16.20 5.68
N GLU A 109 10.59 -15.01 6.19
CA GLU A 109 9.65 -13.87 6.18
C GLU A 109 9.41 -13.33 4.76
N LEU A 110 10.45 -13.25 3.93
CA LEU A 110 10.28 -12.86 2.52
C LEU A 110 9.45 -13.89 1.75
N ARG A 111 9.64 -15.18 2.02
CA ARG A 111 8.80 -16.25 1.43
C ARG A 111 7.35 -16.13 1.89
N ALA A 112 7.11 -15.86 3.17
CA ALA A 112 5.76 -15.66 3.68
C ALA A 112 5.07 -14.46 3.01
N TRP A 113 5.78 -13.35 2.80
CA TRP A 113 5.25 -12.22 2.04
C TRP A 113 4.99 -12.58 0.57
N ALA A 114 5.88 -13.33 -0.07
CA ALA A 114 5.66 -13.82 -1.42
C ALA A 114 4.42 -14.75 -1.52
N ASP A 115 4.21 -15.62 -0.53
CA ASP A 115 3.03 -16.50 -0.45
C ASP A 115 1.73 -15.71 -0.29
N ARG A 116 1.77 -14.58 0.43
CA ARG A 116 0.63 -13.66 0.57
C ARG A 116 0.34 -12.89 -0.73
N ILE A 117 1.38 -12.44 -1.42
CA ILE A 117 1.28 -11.56 -2.61
C ILE A 117 0.96 -12.35 -3.89
N ALA A 118 1.54 -13.54 -4.08
CA ALA A 118 1.45 -14.28 -5.33
C ALA A 118 0.00 -14.59 -5.79
N PRO A 119 -0.94 -14.99 -4.91
CA PRO A 119 -2.33 -15.20 -5.31
C PRO A 119 -3.01 -13.92 -5.84
N ALA A 120 -2.70 -12.76 -5.24
CA ALA A 120 -3.24 -11.47 -5.66
C ALA A 120 -2.72 -11.08 -7.05
N LEU A 121 -1.42 -11.28 -7.31
CA LEU A 121 -0.85 -11.07 -8.64
C LEU A 121 -1.47 -12.02 -9.67
N ALA A 122 -1.68 -13.29 -9.31
CA ALA A 122 -2.30 -14.28 -10.18
C ALA A 122 -3.77 -13.96 -10.51
N SER A 123 -4.50 -13.28 -9.61
CA SER A 123 -5.84 -12.77 -9.86
C SER A 123 -5.87 -11.45 -10.64
N GLY A 124 -4.71 -10.93 -11.04
CA GLY A 124 -4.59 -9.70 -11.83
C GLY A 124 -4.55 -8.40 -11.01
N ALA A 125 -4.36 -8.48 -9.69
CA ALA A 125 -4.21 -7.28 -8.88
C ALA A 125 -2.85 -6.61 -9.12
N ASP A 126 -2.85 -5.28 -9.14
CA ASP A 126 -1.61 -4.50 -9.04
C ASP A 126 -1.18 -4.46 -7.56
N VAL A 127 0.11 -4.73 -7.30
CA VAL A 127 0.68 -4.67 -5.94
C VAL A 127 1.88 -3.73 -5.91
N PHE A 128 1.77 -2.65 -5.12
CA PHE A 128 2.86 -1.74 -4.80
C PHE A 128 3.43 -2.11 -3.43
N CYS A 129 4.64 -2.66 -3.41
CA CYS A 129 5.34 -3.06 -2.19
C CYS A 129 6.63 -2.25 -2.01
N TYR A 130 6.72 -1.51 -0.92
CA TYR A 130 7.87 -0.67 -0.60
C TYR A 130 8.60 -1.15 0.65
N PHE A 131 9.88 -1.47 0.51
CA PHE A 131 10.78 -1.66 1.65
C PHE A 131 11.31 -0.29 2.10
N LYS A 132 10.98 0.11 3.33
CA LYS A 132 11.39 1.41 3.88
C LYS A 132 12.45 1.22 4.97
N HIS A 133 13.69 1.01 4.55
CA HIS A 133 14.87 1.07 5.44
C HIS A 133 15.66 2.32 5.09
N GLU A 134 15.72 3.27 6.03
CA GLU A 134 16.52 4.48 5.88
C GLU A 134 17.97 4.25 6.34
N GLU A 135 18.20 3.25 7.20
CA GLU A 135 19.53 2.86 7.64
C GLU A 135 20.14 1.81 6.69
N GLU A 136 21.41 2.05 6.31
CA GLU A 136 22.28 1.17 5.49
C GLU A 136 21.88 0.87 4.03
N GLY A 137 20.77 1.41 3.52
CA GLY A 137 20.38 1.22 2.10
C GLY A 137 20.01 -0.23 1.77
N ALA A 138 19.50 -0.99 2.75
CA ALA A 138 19.10 -2.39 2.59
C ALA A 138 17.82 -2.57 1.74
N GLY A 139 16.98 -1.54 1.61
CA GLY A 139 15.68 -1.59 0.92
C GLY A 139 15.72 -2.20 -0.49
N PRO A 140 16.58 -1.72 -1.41
CA PRO A 140 16.69 -2.30 -2.76
C PRO A 140 17.12 -3.77 -2.77
N LYS A 141 17.97 -4.20 -1.84
CA LYS A 141 18.39 -5.60 -1.72
C LYS A 141 17.21 -6.48 -1.31
N MET A 142 16.40 -6.03 -0.35
CA MET A 142 15.22 -6.77 0.09
C MET A 142 14.13 -6.82 -0.98
N ALA A 143 13.87 -5.70 -1.66
CA ALA A 143 12.95 -5.65 -2.79
C ALA A 143 13.35 -6.62 -3.90
N LYS A 144 14.65 -6.70 -4.22
CA LYS A 144 15.17 -7.66 -5.21
C LYS A 144 14.95 -9.11 -4.77
N ARG A 145 15.28 -9.46 -3.53
CA ARG A 145 15.08 -10.81 -2.97
C ARG A 145 13.60 -11.22 -2.99
N LEU A 146 12.70 -10.33 -2.60
CA LEU A 146 11.25 -10.59 -2.65
C LEU A 146 10.79 -10.83 -4.09
N ARG A 147 11.24 -10.02 -5.04
CA ARG A 147 10.90 -10.18 -6.45
C ARG A 147 11.38 -11.52 -7.01
N GLU A 148 12.62 -11.90 -6.76
CA GLU A 148 13.15 -13.22 -7.17
C GLU A 148 12.31 -14.36 -6.59
N THR A 149 11.93 -14.23 -5.31
CA THR A 149 11.09 -15.20 -4.60
C THR A 149 9.66 -15.30 -5.18
N LEU A 150 9.13 -14.20 -5.74
CA LEU A 150 7.84 -14.14 -6.44
C LEU A 150 7.94 -14.73 -7.85
N ASP A 151 9.00 -14.39 -8.59
CA ASP A 151 9.22 -14.88 -9.96
C ASP A 151 9.33 -16.41 -9.97
N ASP A 152 10.04 -17.00 -9.01
CA ASP A 152 10.16 -18.46 -8.85
C ASP A 152 8.78 -19.14 -8.68
N ARG A 153 7.84 -18.48 -7.99
CA ARG A 153 6.49 -19.00 -7.74
C ARG A 153 5.57 -18.89 -8.95
N VAL A 154 5.60 -17.74 -9.62
CA VAL A 154 4.81 -17.51 -10.84
C VAL A 154 5.26 -18.46 -11.95
N THR A 155 6.57 -18.65 -12.10
CA THR A 155 7.15 -19.56 -13.10
C THR A 155 6.92 -21.02 -12.74
N GLY A 156 7.05 -21.39 -11.46
CA GLY A 156 6.77 -22.73 -10.97
C GLY A 156 5.30 -23.15 -11.15
N ALA A 157 4.36 -22.24 -10.88
CA ALA A 157 2.92 -22.48 -11.06
C ALA A 157 2.49 -22.63 -12.54
N ALA A 158 3.22 -22.03 -13.49
CA ALA A 158 2.96 -22.20 -14.92
C ALA A 158 3.53 -23.52 -15.50
N SER A 159 4.39 -24.22 -14.76
CA SER A 159 5.04 -25.48 -15.15
C SER A 159 4.46 -26.74 -14.49
N ALA A 160 3.44 -26.58 -13.64
CA ALA A 160 2.72 -27.67 -12.95
C ALA A 160 1.30 -27.82 -13.52
#